data_AF-S0K3M3-F1
#
_entry.id   AF-S0K3M3-F1
#
_cell.length_a   1.000
_cell.length_b   1.000
_cell.length_c   1.000
_cell.angle_alpha   90.00
_cell.angle_beta   90.00
_cell.angle_gamma   90.00
#
_symmetry.space_group_name_H-M   'P 1'
#
loop_
_entity.id
_entity.type
_entity.pdbx_description
1 polymer ?
#
loop_
_entity_poly.entity_id
_entity_poly.type
_entity_poly.pdbx_seq_one_letter_code
_entity_poly.pdbx_strand_id
1 'polypeptide(L)'
;MTAIGIISIDNYDDVIDKLDDKESSYLNTMITSIISDWASEHQIFYKRINAERHFFVASEADIEKMQSQKFDILSNFKDQAHKRELLLTMSMGIAYGNGSLKLIGEIAQDNLDLALIRGGDQVVIKDDQLDSKPIFFGGNSDGTIKRTRVRSKAMSTALKRVMQENDQIFIMGHRFPDMDAFGASFGIASLAKMIHKKCWIILNREEITPELQRCINELKQYPELESLLISDQEALTMLNEKSVLVMVDYHRPSMSISQAVYDAFEKIVVIDHHRRGEEYPNKPLLNYIEASASSASELVAELLEYQTNAEIRLSKFVATMMLAGMYVDTKNFTFRSSSRTFDIASYLKAQGADATQVQYLLSSDLDSYLEMSQLISTSQYIAPRIVCAIGLEDRIYGRVTTAKAADTLVSMVGVEAAFVITKQAEEIIGISARSMGNVNVQKIMEALEGGGHFTNAATKIKGQSLEKVRKMLFNEVEKLELS
;
A
#
# COMPACT_ATOMS: atom_id res chain seq x y z
N MET A 1 -3.45 -0.85 39.19
CA MET A 1 -2.42 0.06 38.62
C MET A 1 -3.06 1.31 38.01
N THR A 2 -2.29 2.36 37.72
CA THR A 2 -2.82 3.57 37.04
C THR A 2 -2.74 3.35 35.53
N ALA A 3 -3.78 3.77 34.82
CA ALA A 3 -3.84 3.74 33.37
C ALA A 3 -3.94 5.17 32.81
N ILE A 4 -3.28 5.38 31.68
CA ILE A 4 -3.42 6.58 30.86
C ILE A 4 -3.99 6.17 29.51
N GLY A 5 -5.01 6.88 29.05
CA GLY A 5 -5.59 6.70 27.73
C GLY A 5 -5.66 8.00 26.95
N ILE A 6 -5.40 7.92 25.65
CA ILE A 6 -5.52 9.04 24.71
C ILE A 6 -6.52 8.63 23.63
N ILE A 7 -7.52 9.47 23.43
CA ILE A 7 -8.59 9.28 22.43
C ILE A 7 -8.36 10.24 21.28
N SER A 8 -8.44 9.72 20.06
CA SER A 8 -8.39 10.43 18.78
C SER A 8 -9.71 10.29 18.05
N ILE A 9 -10.23 11.40 17.53
CA ILE A 9 -11.29 11.38 16.52
C ILE A 9 -10.64 11.34 15.15
N ASP A 10 -10.82 10.22 14.45
CA ASP A 10 -10.18 9.98 13.17
C ASP A 10 -10.96 10.71 12.07
N ASN A 11 -10.24 11.24 11.08
CA ASN A 11 -10.79 11.99 9.94
C ASN A 11 -11.57 13.27 10.33
N TYR A 12 -11.36 13.82 11.53
CA TYR A 12 -12.07 15.02 12.01
C TYR A 12 -11.92 16.21 11.05
N ASP A 13 -10.69 16.51 10.63
CA ASP A 13 -10.38 17.65 9.74
C ASP A 13 -11.03 17.49 8.35
N ASP A 14 -11.01 16.28 7.78
CA ASP A 14 -11.61 16.00 6.46
C ASP A 14 -13.13 16.19 6.42
N VAL A 15 -13.76 16.05 7.59
CA VAL A 15 -15.19 16.25 7.77
C VAL A 15 -15.48 17.71 8.09
N ILE A 16 -14.74 18.33 9.02
CA ILE A 16 -15.00 19.71 9.45
C ILE A 16 -14.91 20.70 8.29
N ASP A 17 -13.98 20.49 7.35
CA ASP A 17 -13.77 21.36 6.18
C ASP A 17 -14.97 21.40 5.21
N LYS A 18 -15.89 20.44 5.32
CA LYS A 18 -17.07 20.30 4.45
C LYS A 18 -18.36 20.75 5.11
N LEU A 19 -18.32 21.04 6.40
CA LEU A 19 -19.48 21.40 7.21
C LEU A 19 -19.57 22.93 7.34
N ASP A 20 -20.79 23.44 7.42
CA ASP A 20 -20.99 24.84 7.82
C ASP A 20 -20.78 25.03 9.35
N ASP A 21 -20.67 26.27 9.81
CA ASP A 21 -20.42 26.59 11.23
C ASP A 21 -21.42 25.93 12.19
N LYS A 22 -22.68 25.79 11.75
CA LYS A 22 -23.75 25.20 12.56
C LYS A 22 -23.57 23.69 12.65
N GLU A 23 -23.29 23.03 11.54
CA GLU A 23 -22.99 21.60 11.47
C GLU A 23 -21.72 21.24 12.26
N SER A 24 -20.65 22.04 12.14
CA SER A 24 -19.41 21.89 12.91
C SER A 24 -19.68 21.99 14.42
N SER A 25 -20.55 22.91 14.85
CA SER A 25 -20.94 23.03 16.25
C SER A 25 -21.67 21.78 16.75
N TYR A 26 -22.62 21.25 15.97
CA TYR A 26 -23.33 20.01 16.32
C TYR A 26 -22.41 18.80 16.40
N LEU A 27 -21.46 18.68 15.47
CA LEU A 27 -20.47 17.60 15.50
C LEU A 27 -19.65 17.64 16.79
N ASN A 28 -19.16 18.83 17.18
CA ASN A 28 -18.40 19.01 18.41
C ASN A 28 -19.20 18.65 19.67
N THR A 29 -20.48 19.04 19.71
CA THR A 29 -21.39 18.66 20.80
C THR A 29 -21.61 17.15 20.85
N MET A 30 -21.81 16.50 19.70
CA MET A 30 -21.98 15.04 19.63
C MET A 30 -20.75 14.32 20.19
N ILE A 31 -19.56 14.65 19.69
CA ILE A 31 -18.29 14.04 20.14
C ILE A 31 -18.15 14.19 21.66
N THR A 32 -18.37 15.41 22.16
CA THR A 32 -18.20 15.71 23.59
C THR A 32 -19.20 14.93 24.45
N SER A 33 -20.46 14.81 24.01
CA SER A 33 -21.48 14.03 24.72
C SER A 33 -21.11 12.56 24.81
N ILE A 34 -20.78 11.93 23.67
CA ILE A 34 -20.47 10.50 23.62
C ILE A 34 -19.30 10.16 24.55
N ILE A 35 -18.22 10.95 24.51
CA ILE A 35 -17.05 10.73 25.35
C ILE A 35 -17.38 11.00 26.83
N SER A 36 -18.15 12.04 27.13
CA SER A 36 -18.56 12.38 28.50
C SER A 36 -19.43 11.30 29.13
N ASP A 37 -20.40 10.78 28.37
CA ASP A 37 -21.32 9.74 28.82
C ASP A 37 -20.57 8.44 29.09
N TRP A 38 -19.69 8.04 28.17
CA TRP A 38 -18.82 6.88 28.35
C TRP A 38 -17.87 7.04 29.55
N ALA A 39 -17.21 8.19 29.70
CA ALA A 39 -16.34 8.45 30.83
C ALA A 39 -17.10 8.38 32.18
N SER A 40 -18.34 8.86 32.21
CA SER A 40 -19.21 8.82 33.39
C SER A 40 -19.65 7.39 33.74
N GLU A 41 -19.96 6.56 32.74
CA GLU A 41 -20.31 5.14 32.94
C GLU A 41 -19.15 4.34 33.56
N HIS A 42 -17.93 4.68 33.17
CA HIS A 42 -16.71 4.06 33.69
C HIS A 42 -16.13 4.77 34.93
N GLN A 43 -16.73 5.87 35.40
CA GLN A 43 -16.25 6.64 36.55
C GLN A 43 -14.79 7.11 36.43
N ILE A 44 -14.34 7.40 35.20
CA ILE A 44 -12.97 7.83 34.91
C ILE A 44 -12.85 9.35 34.81
N PHE A 45 -11.67 9.87 35.13
CA PHE A 45 -11.37 11.27 34.88
C PHE A 45 -10.97 11.46 33.42
N TYR A 46 -11.63 12.36 32.69
CA TYR A 46 -11.24 12.72 31.33
C TYR A 46 -11.15 14.24 31.13
N LYS A 47 -10.37 14.65 30.14
CA LYS A 47 -10.23 16.04 29.73
C LYS A 47 -10.07 16.13 28.21
N ARG A 48 -10.73 17.12 27.61
CA ARG A 48 -10.49 17.51 26.22
C ARG A 48 -9.19 18.28 26.12
N ILE A 49 -8.31 17.87 25.21
CA ILE A 49 -7.05 18.57 24.90
C ILE A 49 -7.30 19.59 23.80
N ASN A 50 -7.90 19.16 22.70
CA ASN A 50 -8.24 20.01 21.55
C ASN A 50 -9.49 19.45 20.85
N ALA A 51 -9.75 19.89 19.61
CA ALA A 51 -10.96 19.48 18.89
C ALA A 51 -11.09 17.96 18.69
N GLU A 52 -9.96 17.31 18.37
CA GLU A 52 -9.83 15.91 17.94
C GLU A 52 -9.18 14.99 18.99
N ARG A 53 -8.64 15.54 20.08
CA ARG A 53 -7.92 14.79 21.12
C ARG A 53 -8.53 14.96 22.50
N HIS A 54 -8.70 13.82 23.16
CA HIS A 54 -9.10 13.74 24.56
C HIS A 54 -8.14 12.82 25.29
N PHE A 55 -8.05 13.01 26.60
CA PHE A 55 -7.19 12.23 27.47
C PHE A 55 -7.98 11.79 28.69
N PHE A 56 -7.67 10.61 29.22
CA PHE A 56 -8.27 10.14 30.46
C PHE A 56 -7.26 9.41 31.34
N VAL A 57 -7.56 9.38 32.63
CA VAL A 57 -6.87 8.58 33.64
C VAL A 57 -7.88 7.64 34.27
N ALA A 58 -7.49 6.38 34.41
CA ALA A 58 -8.34 5.32 34.90
C ALA A 58 -7.56 4.39 35.85
N SER A 59 -8.27 3.57 36.63
CA SER A 59 -7.67 2.43 37.28
C SER A 59 -7.62 1.24 36.32
N GLU A 60 -6.71 0.30 36.58
CA GLU A 60 -6.65 -0.98 35.86
C GLU A 60 -7.98 -1.75 35.85
N ALA A 61 -8.72 -1.73 36.97
CA ALA A 61 -10.03 -2.37 37.04
C ALA A 61 -11.05 -1.73 36.07
N ASP A 62 -10.95 -0.42 35.85
CA ASP A 62 -11.79 0.28 34.86
C ASP A 62 -11.41 -0.14 33.44
N ILE A 63 -10.12 -0.30 33.15
CA ILE A 63 -9.63 -0.79 31.85
C ILE A 63 -10.10 -2.23 31.60
N GLU A 64 -10.02 -3.13 32.59
CA GLU A 64 -10.54 -4.49 32.49
C GLU A 64 -12.05 -4.50 32.20
N LYS A 65 -12.82 -3.62 32.84
CA LYS A 65 -14.25 -3.44 32.56
C LYS A 65 -14.47 -3.01 31.10
N MET A 66 -13.75 -2.00 30.61
CA MET A 66 -13.83 -1.55 29.21
C MET A 66 -13.47 -2.67 28.21
N GLN A 67 -12.43 -3.46 28.52
CA GLN A 67 -12.04 -4.62 27.72
C GLN A 67 -13.14 -5.69 27.66
N SER A 68 -13.83 -5.96 28.78
CA SER A 68 -14.93 -6.93 28.83
C SER A 68 -16.12 -6.53 27.97
N GLN A 69 -16.35 -5.22 27.82
CA GLN A 69 -17.35 -4.62 26.93
C GLN A 69 -16.83 -4.42 25.49
N LYS A 70 -15.57 -4.80 25.22
CA LYS A 70 -14.89 -4.64 23.93
C LYS A 70 -14.86 -3.20 23.40
N PHE A 71 -14.82 -2.19 24.28
CA PHE A 71 -14.84 -0.77 23.90
C PHE A 71 -16.01 -0.43 22.96
N ASP A 72 -17.22 -0.74 23.40
CA ASP A 72 -18.49 -0.44 22.71
C ASP A 72 -18.67 1.04 22.31
N ILE A 73 -17.96 1.98 22.96
CA ILE A 73 -17.84 3.37 22.51
C ILE A 73 -17.42 3.49 21.04
N LEU A 74 -16.55 2.60 20.53
CA LEU A 74 -16.13 2.62 19.13
C LEU A 74 -17.33 2.41 18.19
N SER A 75 -18.11 1.34 18.42
CA SER A 75 -19.28 1.05 17.59
C SER A 75 -20.38 2.09 17.78
N ASN A 76 -20.63 2.54 19.02
CA ASN A 76 -21.63 3.58 19.28
C ASN A 76 -21.27 4.90 18.58
N PHE A 77 -20.00 5.34 18.67
CA PHE A 77 -19.53 6.55 18.01
C PHE A 77 -19.71 6.46 16.49
N LYS A 78 -19.30 5.34 15.91
CA LYS A 78 -19.41 5.07 14.49
C LYS A 78 -20.86 5.05 14.00
N ASP A 79 -21.76 4.38 14.74
CA ASP A 79 -23.18 4.33 14.39
C ASP A 79 -23.83 5.72 14.44
N GLN A 80 -23.46 6.55 15.41
CA GLN A 80 -23.94 7.93 15.52
C GLN A 80 -23.40 8.82 14.39
N ALA A 81 -22.13 8.65 14.00
CA ALA A 81 -21.55 9.35 12.86
C ALA A 81 -22.22 8.93 11.53
N HIS A 82 -22.42 7.62 11.33
CA HIS A 82 -23.04 7.09 10.11
C HIS A 82 -24.49 7.53 9.94
N LYS A 83 -25.28 7.63 11.03
CA LYS A 83 -26.65 8.20 11.01
C LYS A 83 -26.72 9.63 10.50
N ARG A 84 -25.58 10.35 10.51
CA ARG A 84 -25.45 11.72 10.00
C ARG A 84 -24.64 11.80 8.71
N GLU A 85 -24.43 10.66 8.06
CA GLU A 85 -23.65 10.56 6.82
C GLU A 85 -22.19 11.04 6.98
N LEU A 86 -21.67 11.04 8.21
CA LEU A 86 -20.30 11.40 8.51
C LEU A 86 -19.42 10.15 8.57
N LEU A 87 -18.29 10.19 7.86
CA LEU A 87 -17.29 9.13 7.86
C LEU A 87 -16.24 9.36 8.95
N LEU A 88 -16.68 9.36 10.21
CA LEU A 88 -15.82 9.53 11.39
C LEU A 88 -15.70 8.21 12.16
N THR A 89 -14.50 7.95 12.65
CA THR A 89 -14.21 6.84 13.57
C THR A 89 -13.42 7.36 14.76
N MET A 90 -13.18 6.50 15.74
CA MET A 90 -12.45 6.83 16.96
C MET A 90 -11.33 5.83 17.17
N SER A 91 -10.16 6.31 17.60
CA SER A 91 -9.02 5.47 17.97
C SER A 91 -8.57 5.78 19.38
N MET A 92 -8.04 4.78 20.07
CA MET A 92 -7.53 4.95 21.42
C MET A 92 -6.19 4.23 21.63
N GLY A 93 -5.26 4.91 22.29
CA GLY A 93 -4.05 4.31 22.83
C GLY A 93 -4.12 4.30 24.35
N ILE A 94 -3.98 3.13 24.97
CA ILE A 94 -4.08 2.97 26.42
C ILE A 94 -2.85 2.23 26.92
N ALA A 95 -2.26 2.70 28.01
CA ALA A 95 -1.24 1.97 28.74
C ALA A 95 -1.56 1.94 30.23
N TYR A 96 -1.19 0.87 30.91
CA TYR A 96 -1.33 0.72 32.35
C TYR A 96 -0.14 -0.03 32.94
N GLY A 97 0.20 0.26 34.19
CA GLY A 97 1.34 -0.39 34.84
C GLY A 97 1.79 0.28 36.13
N ASN A 98 2.94 -0.15 36.65
CA ASN A 98 3.54 0.32 37.92
C ASN A 98 4.69 1.33 37.73
N GLY A 99 5.09 1.59 36.49
CA GLY A 99 6.12 2.52 36.10
C GLY A 99 5.72 3.97 36.31
N SER A 100 6.63 4.88 35.96
CA SER A 100 6.34 6.32 36.06
C SER A 100 5.20 6.73 35.13
N LEU A 101 4.38 7.70 35.55
CA LEU A 101 3.31 8.24 34.69
C LEU A 101 3.83 8.79 33.36
N LYS A 102 5.09 9.25 33.32
CA LYS A 102 5.74 9.65 32.08
C LYS A 102 5.87 8.47 31.11
N LEU A 103 6.40 7.34 31.58
CA LEU A 103 6.55 6.13 30.78
C LEU A 103 5.18 5.60 30.32
N ILE A 104 4.20 5.53 31.23
CA ILE A 104 2.85 5.08 30.89
C ILE A 104 2.23 6.00 29.83
N GLY A 105 2.42 7.32 29.95
CA GLY A 105 1.95 8.29 28.97
C GLY A 105 2.63 8.14 27.60
N GLU A 106 3.94 7.91 27.57
CA GLU A 106 4.70 7.64 26.33
C GLU A 106 4.19 6.37 25.65
N ILE A 107 3.98 5.28 26.40
CA ILE A 107 3.44 4.02 25.85
C ILE A 107 1.99 4.20 25.37
N ALA A 108 1.17 4.97 26.08
CA ALA A 108 -0.20 5.25 25.64
C ALA A 108 -0.22 6.04 24.32
N GLN A 109 0.70 6.98 24.13
CA GLN A 109 0.89 7.69 22.87
C GLN A 109 1.37 6.76 21.76
N ASP A 110 2.38 5.92 22.02
CA ASP A 110 2.87 4.92 21.06
C ASP A 110 1.75 3.94 20.64
N ASN A 111 0.89 3.55 21.59
CA ASN A 111 -0.27 2.70 21.31
C ASN A 111 -1.31 3.42 20.45
N LEU A 112 -1.56 4.71 20.67
CA LEU A 112 -2.45 5.49 19.82
C LEU A 112 -1.87 5.60 18.41
N ASP A 113 -0.57 5.86 18.29
CA ASP A 113 0.12 5.92 17.00
C ASP A 113 0.02 4.57 16.29
N LEU A 114 0.16 3.45 17.02
CA LEU A 114 -0.03 2.10 16.49
C LEU A 114 -1.48 1.84 16.02
N ALA A 115 -2.48 2.35 16.75
CA ALA A 115 -3.88 2.26 16.36
C ALA A 115 -4.13 2.99 15.03
N LEU A 116 -3.61 4.22 14.92
CA LEU A 116 -3.73 5.06 13.74
C LEU A 116 -2.99 4.48 12.53
N ILE A 117 -1.78 3.93 12.72
CA ILE A 117 -1.01 3.25 11.67
C ILE A 117 -1.76 2.02 11.11
N ARG A 118 -2.60 1.38 11.92
CA ARG A 118 -3.31 0.15 11.57
C ARG A 118 -4.70 0.36 10.96
N GLY A 119 -5.15 1.58 10.74
CA GLY A 119 -6.50 1.80 10.21
C GLY A 119 -7.29 2.90 10.89
N GLY A 120 -6.88 3.28 12.09
CA GLY A 120 -7.78 3.90 13.04
C GLY A 120 -8.89 2.92 13.47
N ASP A 121 -10.04 3.44 13.95
CA ASP A 121 -11.23 2.68 14.36
C ASP A 121 -10.93 1.50 15.31
N GLN A 122 -9.96 1.70 16.21
CA GLN A 122 -9.50 0.64 17.11
C GLN A 122 -8.89 1.18 18.40
N VAL A 123 -8.89 0.34 19.43
CA VAL A 123 -8.19 0.56 20.69
C VAL A 123 -6.98 -0.36 20.74
N VAL A 124 -5.82 0.20 21.10
CA VAL A 124 -4.58 -0.53 21.38
C VAL A 124 -4.24 -0.37 22.84
N ILE A 125 -4.00 -1.50 23.50
CA ILE A 125 -3.68 -1.54 24.93
C ILE A 125 -2.39 -2.31 25.15
N LYS A 126 -1.51 -1.78 26.00
CA LYS A 126 -0.28 -2.48 26.40
C LYS A 126 0.02 -2.23 27.88
N ASP A 127 0.53 -3.26 28.54
CA ASP A 127 1.17 -3.16 29.86
C ASP A 127 2.52 -2.41 29.73
N ASP A 128 2.98 -1.76 30.79
CA ASP A 128 4.26 -1.06 30.84
C ASP A 128 5.50 -1.98 30.83
N GLN A 129 5.29 -3.29 30.92
CA GLN A 129 6.34 -4.27 30.73
C GLN A 129 6.82 -4.34 29.27
N LEU A 130 8.15 -4.30 29.09
CA LEU A 130 8.83 -4.27 27.79
C LEU A 130 8.36 -5.37 26.82
N ASP A 131 8.17 -6.60 27.33
CA ASP A 131 7.82 -7.79 26.53
C ASP A 131 6.31 -8.00 26.33
N SER A 132 5.46 -7.13 26.88
CA SER A 132 4.02 -7.22 26.72
C SER A 132 3.62 -7.01 25.25
N LYS A 133 2.80 -7.92 24.71
CA LYS A 133 2.25 -7.79 23.36
C LYS A 133 1.01 -6.87 23.40
N PRO A 134 0.86 -5.96 22.44
CA PRO A 134 -0.32 -5.10 22.36
C PRO A 134 -1.59 -5.94 22.12
N ILE A 135 -2.66 -5.57 22.81
CA ILE A 135 -4.00 -6.13 22.65
C ILE A 135 -4.84 -5.13 21.85
N PHE A 136 -5.60 -5.64 20.88
CA PHE A 136 -6.39 -4.83 19.96
C PHE A 136 -7.88 -5.08 20.15
N PHE A 137 -8.67 -4.02 20.10
CA PHE A 137 -10.13 -4.07 20.05
C PHE A 137 -10.64 -3.19 18.90
N GLY A 138 -11.66 -3.65 18.16
CA GLY A 138 -12.16 -2.96 16.95
C GLY A 138 -11.56 -3.50 15.65
N GLY A 139 -11.62 -2.72 14.56
CA GLY A 139 -11.01 -3.09 13.26
C GLY A 139 -11.82 -4.00 12.32
N ASN A 140 -13.10 -4.24 12.58
CA ASN A 140 -13.98 -5.09 11.75
C ASN A 140 -14.59 -4.38 10.53
N SER A 141 -14.02 -3.28 10.09
CA SER A 141 -14.47 -2.59 8.88
C SER A 141 -13.28 -2.25 8.01
N ASP A 142 -13.49 -2.21 6.69
CA ASP A 142 -12.61 -1.54 5.73
C ASP A 142 -12.57 -0.02 6.03
N GLY A 143 -12.07 0.33 7.21
CA GLY A 143 -11.72 1.67 7.64
C GLY A 143 -10.56 2.10 6.76
N THR A 144 -10.91 2.71 5.64
CA THR A 144 -9.97 3.35 4.74
C THR A 144 -9.36 4.51 5.52
N ILE A 145 -8.14 4.33 6.02
CA ILE A 145 -7.26 5.43 6.43
C ILE A 145 -7.29 6.43 5.28
N LYS A 146 -7.90 7.59 5.49
CA LYS A 146 -7.88 8.64 4.48
C LYS A 146 -6.64 9.49 4.71
N ARG A 147 -5.77 9.41 3.71
CA ARG A 147 -4.61 10.24 3.46
C ARG A 147 -4.97 11.74 3.57
N THR A 148 -4.36 12.46 4.52
CA THR A 148 -4.54 13.91 4.70
C THR A 148 -3.30 14.71 4.30
N ARG A 149 -3.50 15.94 3.80
CA ARG A 149 -2.40 16.84 3.41
C ARG A 149 -1.45 17.17 4.59
N VAL A 150 -2.00 17.30 5.80
CA VAL A 150 -1.23 17.55 7.02
C VAL A 150 -0.26 16.40 7.28
N ARG A 151 -0.72 15.15 7.14
CA ARG A 151 0.10 13.96 7.31
C ARG A 151 1.21 13.89 6.26
N SER A 152 0.90 14.09 4.97
CA SER A 152 1.92 14.11 3.92
C SER A 152 2.99 15.18 4.17
N LYS A 153 2.61 16.37 4.67
CA LYS A 153 3.55 17.44 5.05
C LYS A 153 4.42 17.05 6.26
N ALA A 154 3.84 16.43 7.29
CA ALA A 154 4.57 15.94 8.45
C ALA A 154 5.58 14.86 8.05
N MET A 155 5.16 13.91 7.20
CA MET A 155 6.03 12.86 6.66
C MET A 155 7.15 13.42 5.78
N SER A 156 6.86 14.44 4.96
CA SER A 156 7.88 15.15 4.18
C SER A 156 8.93 15.81 5.07
N THR A 157 8.50 16.41 6.18
CA THR A 157 9.40 17.01 7.18
C THR A 157 10.23 15.95 7.91
N ALA A 158 9.61 14.84 8.32
CA ALA A 158 10.30 13.74 9.00
C ALA A 158 11.33 13.05 8.08
N LEU A 159 10.97 12.75 6.83
CA LEU A 159 11.88 12.17 5.85
C LEU A 159 13.08 13.08 5.60
N LYS A 160 12.83 14.38 5.41
CA LYS A 160 13.88 15.38 5.24
C LYS A 160 14.86 15.37 6.41
N ARG A 161 14.35 15.29 7.65
CA ARG A 161 15.20 15.21 8.85
C ARG A 161 16.06 13.95 8.85
N VAL A 162 15.48 12.77 8.60
CA VAL A 162 16.25 11.51 8.52
C VAL A 162 17.34 11.61 7.46
N MET A 163 17.03 12.15 6.28
CA MET A 163 18.01 12.35 5.22
C MET A 163 19.09 13.37 5.58
N GLN A 164 18.77 14.42 6.35
CA GLN A 164 19.75 15.41 6.81
C GLN A 164 20.73 14.85 7.84
N GLU A 165 20.26 13.98 8.72
CA GLU A 165 21.05 13.32 9.77
C GLU A 165 21.99 12.22 9.23
N ASN A 166 21.81 11.79 7.97
CA ASN A 166 22.63 10.78 7.31
C ASN A 166 23.41 11.37 6.12
N ASP A 167 24.61 10.87 5.83
CA ASP A 167 25.48 11.43 4.79
C ASP A 167 25.24 10.78 3.42
N GLN A 168 24.73 9.54 3.43
CA GLN A 168 24.52 8.72 2.25
C GLN A 168 23.14 8.09 2.28
N ILE A 169 22.40 8.24 1.19
CA ILE A 169 21.03 7.71 1.06
C ILE A 169 21.05 6.61 -0.01
N PHE A 170 20.67 5.40 0.37
CA PHE A 170 20.52 4.28 -0.55
C PHE A 170 19.03 4.02 -0.72
N ILE A 171 18.61 3.80 -1.96
CA ILE A 171 17.21 3.62 -2.30
C ILE A 171 17.08 2.26 -2.97
N MET A 172 16.14 1.45 -2.51
CA MET A 172 15.91 0.11 -3.04
C MET A 172 14.41 -0.09 -3.23
N GLY A 173 14.04 -0.66 -4.38
CA GLY A 173 12.69 -1.17 -4.64
C GLY A 173 12.58 -2.65 -4.30
N HIS A 174 11.45 -3.27 -4.64
CA HIS A 174 11.30 -4.72 -4.57
C HIS A 174 12.05 -5.42 -5.72
N ARG A 175 12.25 -6.72 -5.57
CA ARG A 175 12.77 -7.64 -6.58
C ARG A 175 11.87 -7.64 -7.82
N PHE A 176 12.47 -7.67 -9.01
CA PHE A 176 11.76 -7.38 -10.27
C PHE A 176 10.99 -6.05 -10.22
N PRO A 177 11.68 -4.92 -9.96
CA PRO A 177 11.01 -3.63 -9.80
C PRO A 177 10.25 -3.26 -11.08
N ASP A 178 9.07 -2.68 -10.89
CA ASP A 178 8.30 -2.09 -11.98
C ASP A 178 8.52 -0.58 -12.07
N MET A 179 7.68 0.10 -12.86
CA MET A 179 7.79 1.55 -13.04
C MET A 179 7.40 2.33 -11.78
N ASP A 180 6.62 1.78 -10.84
CA ASP A 180 6.25 2.49 -9.63
C ASP A 180 7.41 2.53 -8.64
N ALA A 181 7.99 1.37 -8.32
CA ALA A 181 9.21 1.29 -7.51
C ALA A 181 10.35 2.13 -8.10
N PHE A 182 10.53 2.09 -9.43
CA PHE A 182 11.59 2.84 -10.11
C PHE A 182 11.31 4.35 -10.14
N GLY A 183 10.09 4.76 -10.48
CA GLY A 183 9.67 6.16 -10.48
C GLY A 183 9.78 6.79 -9.09
N ALA A 184 9.26 6.11 -8.07
CA ALA A 184 9.37 6.50 -6.67
C ALA A 184 10.84 6.63 -6.23
N SER A 185 11.71 5.70 -6.65
CA SER A 185 13.15 5.76 -6.35
C SER A 185 13.80 7.05 -6.85
N PHE A 186 13.54 7.43 -8.10
CA PHE A 186 14.05 8.69 -8.65
C PHE A 186 13.41 9.94 -8.03
N GLY A 187 12.15 9.84 -7.59
CA GLY A 187 11.51 10.88 -6.79
C GLY A 187 12.21 11.12 -5.45
N ILE A 188 12.58 10.05 -4.74
CA ILE A 188 13.36 10.11 -3.50
C ILE A 188 14.77 10.65 -3.76
N ALA A 189 15.42 10.22 -4.85
CA ALA A 189 16.71 10.78 -5.25
C ALA A 189 16.63 12.28 -5.54
N SER A 190 15.52 12.75 -6.10
CA SER A 190 15.27 14.18 -6.31
C SER A 190 15.12 14.94 -4.99
N LEU A 191 14.44 14.36 -3.99
CA LEU A 191 14.37 14.92 -2.63
C LEU A 191 15.76 15.02 -1.99
N ALA A 192 16.57 13.97 -2.09
CA ALA A 192 17.94 13.96 -1.59
C ALA A 192 18.80 15.05 -2.26
N LYS A 193 18.66 15.23 -3.57
CA LYS A 193 19.34 16.29 -4.34
C LYS A 193 18.95 17.68 -3.87
N MET A 194 17.66 17.93 -3.59
CA MET A 194 17.15 19.23 -3.11
C MET A 194 17.72 19.65 -1.75
N ILE A 195 18.27 18.71 -0.97
CA ILE A 195 18.94 18.96 0.31
C ILE A 195 20.45 18.68 0.25
N HIS A 196 21.02 18.57 -0.94
CA HIS A 196 22.44 18.38 -1.21
C HIS A 196 23.05 17.12 -0.55
N LYS A 197 22.29 16.04 -0.47
CA LYS A 197 22.77 14.74 0.02
C LYS A 197 23.14 13.81 -1.13
N LYS A 198 24.14 12.96 -0.88
CA LYS A 198 24.52 11.91 -1.83
C LYS A 198 23.48 10.81 -1.79
N CYS A 199 23.05 10.36 -2.96
CA CYS A 199 22.09 9.27 -3.06
C CYS A 199 22.43 8.31 -4.20
N TRP A 200 22.03 7.05 -4.03
CA TRP A 200 22.14 6.00 -5.04
C TRP A 200 20.90 5.12 -5.03
N ILE A 201 20.54 4.60 -6.20
CA ILE A 201 19.42 3.70 -6.41
C ILE A 201 19.99 2.34 -6.75
N ILE A 202 19.63 1.33 -5.97
CA ILE A 202 20.13 -0.04 -6.11
C ILE A 202 19.26 -0.75 -7.15
N LEU A 203 19.91 -1.32 -8.16
CA LEU A 203 19.24 -2.04 -9.24
C LEU A 203 20.03 -3.30 -9.61
N ASN A 204 19.35 -4.44 -9.61
CA ASN A 204 19.87 -5.65 -10.24
C ASN A 204 19.44 -5.68 -11.71
N ARG A 205 20.40 -5.50 -12.63
CA ARG A 205 20.15 -5.46 -14.08
C ARG A 205 19.70 -6.81 -14.68
N GLU A 206 19.87 -7.91 -13.95
CA GLU A 206 19.43 -9.24 -14.39
C GLU A 206 17.95 -9.49 -14.09
N GLU A 207 17.35 -8.69 -13.19
CA GLU A 207 15.99 -8.87 -12.71
C GLU A 207 15.12 -7.64 -13.02
N ILE A 208 15.03 -7.27 -14.30
CA ILE A 208 14.23 -6.14 -14.78
C ILE A 208 13.17 -6.55 -15.79
N THR A 209 12.05 -5.82 -15.78
CA THR A 209 10.95 -6.01 -16.74
C THR A 209 11.29 -5.37 -18.10
N PRO A 210 10.63 -5.79 -19.20
CA PRO A 210 10.80 -5.14 -20.51
C PRO A 210 10.49 -3.63 -20.48
N GLU A 211 9.45 -3.25 -19.73
CA GLU A 211 9.06 -1.86 -19.50
C GLU A 211 10.19 -1.07 -18.84
N LEU A 212 10.77 -1.62 -17.76
CA LEU A 212 11.88 -0.99 -17.06
C LEU A 212 13.16 -0.95 -17.93
N GLN A 213 13.42 -2.00 -18.71
CA GLN A 213 14.55 -2.03 -19.64
C GLN A 213 14.46 -0.92 -20.70
N ARG A 214 13.27 -0.65 -21.24
CA ARG A 214 13.05 0.52 -22.13
C ARG A 214 13.31 1.83 -21.40
N CYS A 215 12.81 1.97 -20.17
CA CYS A 215 13.07 3.15 -19.36
C CYS A 215 14.57 3.38 -19.10
N ILE A 216 15.33 2.32 -18.80
CA ILE A 216 16.79 2.39 -18.62
C ILE A 216 17.49 2.81 -19.92
N ASN A 217 17.00 2.38 -21.08
CA ASN A 217 17.58 2.81 -22.36
C ASN A 217 17.33 4.31 -22.62
N GLU A 218 16.14 4.82 -22.29
CA GLU A 218 15.85 6.26 -22.35
C GLU A 218 16.69 7.05 -21.31
N LEU A 219 16.91 6.47 -20.13
CA LEU A 219 17.69 7.08 -19.04
C LEU A 219 19.14 7.38 -19.45
N LYS A 220 19.72 6.64 -20.41
CA LYS A 220 21.07 6.90 -20.96
C LYS A 220 21.22 8.29 -21.59
N GLN A 221 20.11 8.93 -21.95
CA GLN A 221 20.10 10.32 -22.44
C GLN A 221 20.29 11.34 -21.29
N TYR A 222 20.27 10.89 -20.03
CA TYR A 222 20.39 11.68 -18.81
C TYR A 222 21.52 11.14 -17.92
N PRO A 223 22.80 11.39 -18.27
CA PRO A 223 23.96 10.81 -17.56
C PRO A 223 23.98 11.10 -16.06
N GLU A 224 23.46 12.26 -15.64
CA GLU A 224 23.35 12.63 -14.23
C GLU A 224 22.36 11.75 -13.46
N LEU A 225 21.30 11.26 -14.11
CA LEU A 225 20.34 10.35 -13.51
C LEU A 225 20.83 8.91 -13.60
N GLU A 226 21.43 8.52 -14.74
CA GLU A 226 22.03 7.20 -14.90
C GLU A 226 23.13 6.93 -13.87
N SER A 227 23.94 7.94 -13.54
CA SER A 227 25.03 7.82 -12.55
C SER A 227 24.56 7.53 -11.11
N LEU A 228 23.26 7.64 -10.84
CA LEU A 228 22.68 7.29 -9.54
C LEU A 228 22.47 5.78 -9.39
N LEU A 229 22.42 5.03 -10.49
CA LEU A 229 22.18 3.59 -10.47
C LEU A 229 23.46 2.83 -10.08
N ILE A 230 23.36 1.98 -9.07
CA ILE A 230 24.45 1.10 -8.61
C ILE A 230 23.97 -0.33 -8.42
N SER A 231 24.91 -1.28 -8.48
CA SER A 231 24.69 -2.67 -8.08
C SER A 231 24.61 -2.82 -6.56
N ASP A 232 24.12 -3.98 -6.12
CA ASP A 232 24.11 -4.37 -4.71
C ASP A 232 25.53 -4.50 -4.13
N GLN A 233 26.49 -4.99 -4.91
CA GLN A 233 27.90 -5.10 -4.53
C GLN A 233 28.56 -3.73 -4.32
N GLU A 234 28.29 -2.77 -5.21
CA GLU A 234 28.74 -1.38 -5.03
C GLU A 234 28.10 -0.76 -3.79
N ALA A 235 26.80 -1.00 -3.55
CA ALA A 235 26.11 -0.49 -2.36
C ALA A 235 26.77 -0.99 -1.06
N LEU A 236 27.07 -2.29 -0.98
CA LEU A 236 27.75 -2.91 0.17
C LEU A 236 29.17 -2.36 0.37
N THR A 237 29.86 -1.96 -0.70
CA THR A 237 31.21 -1.39 -0.63
C THR A 237 31.18 0.07 -0.14
N MET A 238 30.11 0.81 -0.46
CA MET A 238 29.98 2.24 -0.17
C MET A 238 29.35 2.56 1.19
N LEU A 239 28.58 1.60 1.73
CA LEU A 239 27.93 1.60 3.04
C LEU A 239 28.87 2.04 4.17
N ASN A 240 28.36 2.86 5.08
CA ASN A 240 28.96 3.14 6.38
C ASN A 240 27.88 3.43 7.45
N GLU A 241 28.32 3.71 8.66
CA GLU A 241 27.48 4.03 9.84
C GLU A 241 26.57 5.26 9.69
N LYS A 242 26.80 6.11 8.68
CA LYS A 242 25.94 7.26 8.33
C LYS A 242 25.12 7.04 7.07
N SER A 243 24.94 5.80 6.66
CA SER A 243 24.08 5.42 5.55
C SER A 243 22.66 5.12 6.04
N VAL A 244 21.65 5.47 5.24
CA VAL A 244 20.25 5.09 5.45
C VAL A 244 19.69 4.42 4.20
N LEU A 245 18.92 3.35 4.39
CA LEU A 245 18.20 2.66 3.33
C LEU A 245 16.75 3.16 3.28
N VAL A 246 16.31 3.62 2.11
CA VAL A 246 14.91 3.95 1.83
C VAL A 246 14.34 2.83 0.96
N MET A 247 13.49 2.00 1.56
CA MET A 247 12.70 0.99 0.88
C MET A 247 11.48 1.67 0.25
N VAL A 248 11.32 1.55 -1.07
CA VAL A 248 10.21 2.15 -1.82
C VAL A 248 9.37 1.09 -2.51
N ASP A 249 8.05 1.19 -2.36
CA ASP A 249 7.06 0.28 -2.95
C ASP A 249 7.13 -1.17 -2.41
N TYR A 250 7.72 -1.34 -1.22
CA TYR A 250 7.65 -2.59 -0.47
C TYR A 250 8.03 -2.41 1.00
N HIS A 251 7.51 -3.32 1.81
CA HIS A 251 7.81 -3.39 3.24
C HIS A 251 8.20 -4.78 3.74
N ARG A 252 8.35 -5.78 2.86
CA ARG A 252 8.75 -7.13 3.25
C ARG A 252 10.22 -7.34 2.91
N PRO A 253 11.13 -7.51 3.89
CA PRO A 253 12.56 -7.71 3.63
C PRO A 253 12.87 -8.77 2.59
N SER A 254 12.15 -9.90 2.59
CA SER A 254 12.27 -11.00 1.62
C SER A 254 12.01 -10.62 0.16
N MET A 255 11.36 -9.48 -0.07
CA MET A 255 11.14 -8.91 -1.40
C MET A 255 12.25 -7.94 -1.83
N SER A 256 13.29 -7.71 -1.04
CA SER A 256 14.40 -6.82 -1.40
C SER A 256 15.10 -7.31 -2.68
N ILE A 257 15.56 -6.37 -3.52
CA ILE A 257 16.44 -6.68 -4.65
C ILE A 257 17.68 -7.46 -4.19
N SER A 258 18.23 -7.10 -3.02
CA SER A 258 19.31 -7.84 -2.38
C SER A 258 19.06 -7.94 -0.88
N GLN A 259 18.89 -9.17 -0.37
CA GLN A 259 18.74 -9.43 1.06
C GLN A 259 20.00 -9.02 1.83
N ALA A 260 21.18 -9.25 1.24
CA ALA A 260 22.46 -8.87 1.86
C ALA A 260 22.59 -7.35 2.03
N VAL A 261 22.10 -6.57 1.08
CA VAL A 261 22.00 -5.11 1.24
C VAL A 261 21.08 -4.80 2.40
N TYR A 262 19.84 -5.29 2.41
CA TYR A 262 18.89 -5.01 3.50
C TYR A 262 19.48 -5.34 4.88
N ASP A 263 20.10 -6.52 5.04
CA ASP A 263 20.67 -6.98 6.30
C ASP A 263 21.85 -6.12 6.78
N ALA A 264 22.52 -5.41 5.87
CA ALA A 264 23.67 -4.56 6.19
C ALA A 264 23.29 -3.15 6.69
N PHE A 265 22.03 -2.73 6.55
CA PHE A 265 21.57 -1.41 7.00
C PHE A 265 20.85 -1.46 8.35
N GLU A 266 21.34 -0.69 9.31
CA GLU A 266 20.67 -0.50 10.61
C GLU A 266 19.54 0.54 10.54
N LYS A 267 19.68 1.52 9.64
CA LYS A 267 18.77 2.67 9.50
C LYS A 267 17.91 2.47 8.27
N ILE A 268 16.63 2.21 8.49
CA ILE A 268 15.67 1.90 7.43
C ILE A 268 14.52 2.91 7.45
N VAL A 269 14.11 3.36 6.27
CA VAL A 269 12.88 4.11 6.01
C VAL A 269 12.03 3.28 5.06
N VAL A 270 10.73 3.21 5.32
CA VAL A 270 9.77 2.48 4.46
C VAL A 270 8.76 3.46 3.88
N ILE A 271 8.59 3.44 2.56
CA ILE A 271 7.56 4.19 1.83
C ILE A 271 6.82 3.21 0.94
N ASP A 272 5.56 2.93 1.24
CA ASP A 272 4.79 1.87 0.58
C ASP A 272 3.29 2.21 0.55
N HIS A 273 2.55 1.63 -0.38
CA HIS A 273 1.10 1.74 -0.48
C HIS A 273 0.39 0.38 -0.33
N HIS A 274 1.14 -0.67 -0.04
CA HIS A 274 0.57 -1.98 0.27
C HIS A 274 0.09 -2.07 1.72
N ARG A 275 -0.94 -2.89 1.96
CA ARG A 275 -1.33 -3.25 3.34
C ARG A 275 -0.17 -4.02 3.99
N ARG A 276 0.18 -3.62 5.22
CA ARG A 276 1.25 -4.25 5.99
C ARG A 276 0.95 -5.73 6.27
N GLY A 277 1.88 -6.60 5.88
CA GLY A 277 1.88 -8.03 6.22
C GLY A 277 2.55 -8.35 7.56
N GLU A 278 2.68 -9.64 7.88
CA GLU A 278 3.40 -10.11 9.08
C GLU A 278 4.90 -9.81 9.03
N GLU A 279 5.49 -9.96 7.84
CA GLU A 279 6.91 -9.68 7.60
C GLU A 279 7.15 -8.18 7.44
N TYR A 280 8.09 -7.61 8.20
CA TYR A 280 8.33 -6.17 8.25
C TYR A 280 9.74 -5.83 8.78
N PRO A 281 10.37 -4.70 8.38
CA PRO A 281 11.61 -4.25 8.97
C PRO A 281 11.53 -4.06 10.48
N ASN A 282 12.58 -4.48 11.18
CA ASN A 282 12.68 -4.27 12.61
C ASN A 282 13.03 -2.81 12.89
N LYS A 283 12.11 -2.07 13.54
CA LYS A 283 12.30 -0.69 14.02
C LYS A 283 12.82 0.31 12.95
N PRO A 284 12.11 0.52 11.83
CA PRO A 284 12.47 1.55 10.87
C PRO A 284 12.38 2.95 11.51
N LEU A 285 13.27 3.84 11.10
CA LEU A 285 13.33 5.24 11.53
C LEU A 285 12.09 6.03 11.10
N LEU A 286 11.50 5.65 9.97
CA LEU A 286 10.28 6.26 9.45
C LEU A 286 9.46 5.23 8.69
N ASN A 287 8.15 5.23 8.94
CA ASN A 287 7.17 4.43 8.21
C ASN A 287 6.15 5.35 7.56
N TYR A 288 6.13 5.37 6.24
CA TYR A 288 5.11 6.05 5.46
C TYR A 288 4.37 5.02 4.60
N ILE A 289 3.42 4.32 5.22
CA ILE A 289 2.57 3.35 4.56
C ILE A 289 1.15 3.87 4.46
N GLU A 290 0.65 4.01 3.23
CA GLU A 290 -0.70 4.51 2.94
C GLU A 290 -1.43 3.55 2.02
N ALA A 291 -2.16 2.58 2.59
CA ALA A 291 -2.86 1.54 1.83
C ALA A 291 -3.97 2.06 0.89
N SER A 292 -4.38 3.33 1.06
CA SER A 292 -5.35 4.00 0.21
C SER A 292 -4.72 4.78 -0.95
N ALA A 293 -3.40 4.94 -0.96
CA ALA A 293 -2.68 5.60 -2.05
C ALA A 293 -2.64 4.72 -3.29
N SER A 294 -2.62 5.35 -4.47
CA SER A 294 -2.64 4.61 -5.71
C SER A 294 -1.35 3.82 -5.92
N SER A 295 -0.21 4.41 -5.54
CA SER A 295 1.14 3.90 -5.82
C SER A 295 2.18 4.59 -4.91
N ALA A 296 3.37 4.04 -4.77
CA ALA A 296 4.49 4.69 -4.09
C ALA A 296 4.93 5.98 -4.81
N SER A 297 4.87 6.03 -6.15
CA SER A 297 5.14 7.27 -6.91
C SER A 297 4.17 8.38 -6.52
N GLU A 298 2.91 8.07 -6.27
CA GLU A 298 1.90 9.02 -5.78
C GLU A 298 2.30 9.59 -4.41
N LEU A 299 2.80 8.74 -3.50
CA LEU A 299 3.27 9.14 -2.17
C LEU A 299 4.51 10.02 -2.25
N VAL A 300 5.50 9.63 -3.04
CA VAL A 300 6.75 10.40 -3.18
C VAL A 300 6.51 11.74 -3.86
N ALA A 301 5.59 11.80 -4.84
CA ALA A 301 5.23 13.05 -5.50
C ALA A 301 4.57 14.05 -4.54
N GLU A 302 3.80 13.59 -3.55
CA GLU A 302 3.33 14.47 -2.47
C GLU A 302 4.46 15.04 -1.64
N LEU A 303 5.43 14.22 -1.28
CA LEU A 303 6.56 14.69 -0.46
C LEU A 303 7.34 15.79 -1.20
N LEU A 304 7.46 15.65 -2.53
CA LEU A 304 8.04 16.64 -3.43
C LEU A 304 7.21 17.94 -3.50
N GLU A 305 5.88 17.86 -3.51
CA GLU A 305 4.98 19.03 -3.53
C GLU A 305 5.26 20.00 -2.36
N TYR A 306 5.66 19.47 -1.21
CA TYR A 306 5.98 20.27 -0.02
C TYR A 306 7.41 20.81 0.03
N GLN A 307 8.28 20.46 -0.92
CA GLN A 307 9.64 21.02 -0.95
C GLN A 307 9.67 22.36 -1.67
N THR A 308 9.90 23.42 -0.91
CA THR A 308 10.12 24.77 -1.43
C THR A 308 11.61 24.97 -1.72
N ASN A 309 12.14 24.36 -2.77
CA ASN A 309 13.47 24.73 -3.28
C ASN A 309 13.35 25.26 -4.71
N ALA A 310 13.41 26.59 -4.85
CA ALA A 310 13.27 27.26 -6.14
C ALA A 310 14.45 27.00 -7.09
N GLU A 311 15.61 26.58 -6.57
CA GLU A 311 16.84 26.38 -7.33
C GLU A 311 16.91 25.00 -7.99
N ILE A 312 16.38 23.96 -7.31
CA ILE A 312 16.44 22.58 -7.78
C ILE A 312 15.03 22.12 -8.17
N ARG A 313 14.75 22.15 -9.47
CA ARG A 313 13.48 21.66 -10.03
C ARG A 313 13.51 20.15 -10.27
N LEU A 314 12.34 19.54 -10.19
CA LEU A 314 12.15 18.14 -10.58
C LEU A 314 12.50 17.97 -12.07
N SER A 315 13.29 16.96 -12.40
CA SER A 315 13.57 16.64 -13.80
C SER A 315 12.28 16.21 -14.50
N LYS A 316 12.07 16.69 -15.73
CA LYS A 316 10.92 16.28 -16.56
C LYS A 316 10.87 14.76 -16.74
N PHE A 317 12.02 14.13 -16.95
CA PHE A 317 12.09 12.68 -17.12
C PHE A 317 11.78 11.94 -15.81
N VAL A 318 12.20 12.46 -14.66
CA VAL A 318 11.79 11.90 -13.36
C VAL A 318 10.28 12.04 -13.16
N ALA A 319 9.70 13.21 -13.47
CA ALA A 319 8.25 13.39 -13.41
C ALA A 319 7.51 12.43 -14.36
N THR A 320 8.04 12.17 -15.56
CA THR A 320 7.54 11.15 -16.50
C THR A 320 7.60 9.75 -15.90
N MET A 321 8.73 9.34 -15.29
CA MET A 321 8.87 8.02 -14.66
C MET A 321 7.89 7.82 -13.50
N MET A 322 7.74 8.82 -12.63
CA MET A 322 6.75 8.79 -11.54
C MET A 322 5.32 8.69 -12.05
N LEU A 323 4.99 9.42 -13.13
CA LEU A 323 3.68 9.33 -13.75
C LEU A 323 3.46 7.95 -14.40
N ALA A 324 4.48 7.35 -15.01
CA ALA A 324 4.41 6.00 -15.53
C ALA A 324 4.15 4.97 -14.42
N GLY A 325 4.80 5.11 -13.26
CA GLY A 325 4.53 4.30 -12.07
C GLY A 325 3.06 4.37 -11.63
N MET A 326 2.52 5.58 -11.51
CA MET A 326 1.10 5.77 -11.22
C MET A 326 0.19 5.10 -12.28
N TYR A 327 0.53 5.17 -13.56
CA TYR A 327 -0.26 4.54 -14.63
C TYR A 327 -0.30 3.01 -14.51
N VAL A 328 0.81 2.39 -14.09
CA VAL A 328 0.90 0.93 -13.91
C VAL A 328 -0.06 0.47 -12.81
N ASP A 329 0.07 1.02 -11.59
CA ASP A 329 -0.72 0.55 -10.44
C ASP A 329 -2.20 0.90 -10.53
N THR A 330 -2.50 2.03 -11.15
CA THR A 330 -3.89 2.46 -11.33
C THR A 330 -4.56 1.83 -12.55
N LYS A 331 -3.83 1.05 -13.36
CA LYS A 331 -4.31 0.56 -14.66
C LYS A 331 -4.85 1.69 -15.55
N ASN A 332 -4.10 2.77 -15.73
CA ASN A 332 -4.54 4.01 -16.39
C ASN A 332 -5.70 4.71 -15.67
N PHE A 333 -5.59 4.88 -14.36
CA PHE A 333 -6.57 5.55 -13.49
C PHE A 333 -7.92 4.86 -13.32
N THR A 334 -8.08 3.61 -13.78
CA THR A 334 -9.33 2.87 -13.63
C THR A 334 -9.42 2.08 -12.32
N PHE A 335 -8.31 1.92 -11.60
CA PHE A 335 -8.21 1.16 -10.37
C PHE A 335 -7.53 1.99 -9.27
N ARG A 336 -7.97 1.83 -8.02
CA ARG A 336 -7.41 2.49 -6.81
C ARG A 336 -7.06 3.98 -7.00
N SER A 337 -7.87 4.69 -7.78
CA SER A 337 -7.64 6.10 -8.10
C SER A 337 -8.62 6.97 -7.33
N SER A 338 -8.07 7.91 -6.57
CA SER A 338 -8.83 8.89 -5.79
C SER A 338 -8.71 10.28 -6.42
N SER A 339 -9.47 11.26 -5.92
CA SER A 339 -9.26 12.67 -6.32
C SER A 339 -7.82 13.10 -6.10
N ARG A 340 -7.18 12.62 -5.01
CA ARG A 340 -5.79 12.94 -4.71
C ARG A 340 -4.82 12.34 -5.72
N THR A 341 -5.13 11.16 -6.27
CA THR A 341 -4.37 10.58 -7.38
C THR A 341 -4.31 11.52 -8.58
N PHE A 342 -5.45 12.13 -8.93
CA PHE A 342 -5.51 13.10 -10.02
C PHE A 342 -4.84 14.44 -9.69
N ASP A 343 -4.94 14.92 -8.45
CA ASP A 343 -4.19 16.11 -7.99
C ASP A 343 -2.68 15.92 -8.21
N ILE A 344 -2.18 14.73 -7.86
CA ILE A 344 -0.75 14.40 -7.99
C ILE A 344 -0.33 14.17 -9.44
N ALA A 345 -1.17 13.53 -10.25
CA ALA A 345 -0.95 13.44 -11.68
C ALA A 345 -0.88 14.85 -12.33
N SER A 346 -1.76 15.76 -11.91
CA SER A 346 -1.76 17.17 -12.32
C SER A 346 -0.47 17.88 -11.91
N TYR A 347 0.00 17.68 -10.67
CA TYR A 347 1.29 18.19 -10.21
C TYR A 347 2.46 17.69 -11.06
N LEU A 348 2.54 16.38 -11.32
CA LEU A 348 3.60 15.80 -12.17
C LEU A 348 3.54 16.34 -13.61
N LYS A 349 2.33 16.56 -14.15
CA LYS A 349 2.16 17.25 -15.44
C LYS A 349 2.64 18.68 -15.41
N ALA A 350 2.37 19.43 -14.34
CA ALA A 350 2.89 20.79 -14.17
C ALA A 350 4.43 20.81 -14.07
N GLN A 351 5.06 19.74 -13.55
CA GLN A 351 6.52 19.56 -13.56
C GLN A 351 7.08 19.10 -14.93
N GLY A 352 6.21 18.88 -15.93
CA GLY A 352 6.61 18.59 -17.30
C GLY A 352 6.68 17.10 -17.66
N ALA A 353 6.01 16.23 -16.90
CA ALA A 353 5.86 14.83 -17.28
C ALA A 353 5.20 14.69 -18.66
N ASP A 354 5.73 13.85 -19.54
CA ASP A 354 5.25 13.65 -20.91
C ASP A 354 4.38 12.39 -21.03
N ALA A 355 3.10 12.56 -21.43
CA ALA A 355 2.16 11.43 -21.51
C ALA A 355 2.48 10.51 -22.70
N THR A 356 3.01 11.09 -23.78
CA THR A 356 3.45 10.34 -24.97
C THR A 356 4.63 9.45 -24.60
N GLN A 357 5.55 9.97 -23.79
CA GLN A 357 6.68 9.19 -23.31
C GLN A 357 6.23 8.10 -22.31
N VAL A 358 5.29 8.38 -21.40
CA VAL A 358 4.67 7.35 -20.56
C VAL A 358 4.08 6.22 -21.42
N GLN A 359 3.31 6.56 -22.45
CA GLN A 359 2.73 5.59 -23.36
C GLN A 359 3.81 4.74 -24.06
N TYR A 360 4.90 5.37 -24.52
CA TYR A 360 6.02 4.66 -25.13
C TYR A 360 6.68 3.68 -24.15
N LEU A 361 7.00 4.12 -22.92
CA LEU A 361 7.64 3.29 -21.90
C LEU A 361 6.79 2.04 -21.57
N LEU A 362 5.47 2.22 -21.44
CA LEU A 362 4.51 1.17 -21.08
C LEU A 362 3.99 0.36 -22.28
N SER A 363 4.44 0.65 -23.50
CA SER A 363 3.97 -0.05 -24.70
C SER A 363 4.36 -1.53 -24.71
N SER A 364 3.51 -2.38 -25.27
CA SER A 364 3.87 -3.78 -25.52
C SER A 364 4.53 -3.90 -26.90
N ASP A 365 5.48 -4.83 -27.04
CA ASP A 365 6.00 -5.20 -28.36
C ASP A 365 4.90 -5.88 -29.19
N LEU A 366 5.03 -5.77 -30.52
CA LEU A 366 4.03 -6.28 -31.45
C LEU A 366 3.84 -7.79 -31.31
N ASP A 367 4.92 -8.55 -31.11
CA ASP A 367 4.87 -10.01 -31.01
C ASP A 367 4.12 -10.47 -29.75
N SER A 368 4.39 -9.84 -28.60
CA SER A 368 3.65 -10.08 -27.35
C SER A 368 2.18 -9.69 -27.47
N TYR A 369 1.88 -8.59 -28.17
CA TYR A 369 0.50 -8.19 -28.43
C TYR A 369 -0.23 -9.20 -29.33
N LEU A 370 0.40 -9.67 -30.40
CA LEU A 370 -0.17 -10.68 -31.29
C LEU A 370 -0.35 -12.03 -30.59
N GLU A 371 0.59 -12.43 -29.73
CA GLU A 371 0.47 -13.64 -28.91
C GLU A 371 -0.72 -13.55 -27.94
N MET A 372 -0.85 -12.42 -27.23
CA MET A 372 -1.98 -12.18 -26.34
C MET A 372 -3.31 -12.16 -27.10
N SER A 373 -3.35 -11.50 -28.25
CA SER A 373 -4.54 -11.43 -29.11
C SER A 373 -4.95 -12.82 -29.62
N GLN A 374 -3.98 -13.63 -30.04
CA GLN A 374 -4.22 -15.02 -30.43
C GLN A 374 -4.82 -15.81 -29.27
N LEU A 375 -4.29 -15.67 -28.06
CA LEU A 375 -4.80 -16.34 -26.87
C LEU A 375 -6.24 -15.88 -26.54
N ILE A 376 -6.52 -14.59 -26.60
CA ILE A 376 -7.88 -14.04 -26.40
C ILE A 376 -8.85 -14.57 -27.45
N SER A 377 -8.40 -14.76 -28.70
CA SER A 377 -9.26 -15.26 -29.79
C SER A 377 -9.79 -16.68 -29.59
N THR A 378 -9.17 -17.47 -28.70
CA THR A 378 -9.64 -18.83 -28.34
C THR A 378 -10.65 -18.83 -27.20
N SER A 379 -11.09 -17.66 -26.76
CA SER A 379 -12.04 -17.52 -25.65
C SER A 379 -13.42 -18.06 -25.98
N GLN A 380 -14.03 -18.72 -25.00
CA GLN A 380 -15.40 -19.20 -25.04
C GLN A 380 -16.08 -19.01 -23.68
N TYR A 381 -17.40 -18.79 -23.69
CA TYR A 381 -18.19 -18.83 -22.46
C TYR A 381 -18.27 -20.27 -21.96
N ILE A 382 -17.97 -20.46 -20.67
CA ILE A 382 -18.02 -21.77 -20.00
C ILE A 382 -19.14 -21.86 -18.96
N ALA A 383 -19.66 -20.70 -18.56
CA ALA A 383 -20.86 -20.49 -17.75
C ALA A 383 -21.39 -19.07 -18.04
N PRO A 384 -22.59 -18.68 -17.57
CA PRO A 384 -23.08 -17.32 -17.74
C PRO A 384 -22.05 -16.29 -17.25
N ARG A 385 -21.61 -15.39 -18.13
CA ARG A 385 -20.64 -14.32 -17.83
C ARG A 385 -19.25 -14.80 -17.39
N ILE A 386 -18.93 -16.08 -17.55
CA ILE A 386 -17.60 -16.64 -17.27
C ILE A 386 -16.96 -17.13 -18.56
N VAL A 387 -15.75 -16.65 -18.85
CA VAL A 387 -15.01 -16.93 -20.08
C VAL A 387 -13.75 -17.72 -19.80
N CYS A 388 -13.41 -18.67 -20.68
CA CYS A 388 -12.13 -19.36 -20.68
C CYS A 388 -11.44 -19.26 -22.04
N ALA A 389 -10.17 -18.85 -22.06
CA ALA A 389 -9.28 -18.95 -23.21
C ALA A 389 -8.24 -20.06 -22.99
N ILE A 390 -7.80 -20.69 -24.08
CA ILE A 390 -6.88 -21.83 -24.05
C ILE A 390 -5.79 -21.62 -25.09
N GLY A 391 -4.53 -21.73 -24.67
CA GLY A 391 -3.38 -21.65 -25.56
C GLY A 391 -3.25 -22.86 -26.48
N LEU A 392 -2.49 -22.69 -27.56
CA LEU A 392 -2.14 -23.79 -28.46
C LEU A 392 -1.26 -24.85 -27.75
N GLU A 393 -1.45 -26.13 -28.08
CA GLU A 393 -0.74 -27.27 -27.45
C GLU A 393 0.78 -27.28 -27.73
N ASP A 394 1.18 -26.81 -28.90
CA ASP A 394 2.56 -26.78 -29.40
C ASP A 394 3.31 -25.49 -29.01
N ARG A 395 2.69 -24.60 -28.22
CA ARG A 395 3.25 -23.31 -27.86
C ARG A 395 3.34 -23.12 -26.35
N ILE A 396 4.50 -22.65 -25.90
CA ILE A 396 4.72 -22.22 -24.51
C ILE A 396 4.43 -20.73 -24.41
N TYR A 397 3.61 -20.34 -23.44
CA TYR A 397 3.25 -18.95 -23.18
C TYR A 397 3.91 -18.45 -21.90
N GLY A 398 4.37 -17.21 -21.93
CA GLY A 398 4.85 -16.51 -20.74
C GLY A 398 3.72 -16.29 -19.72
N ARG A 399 4.06 -16.29 -18.43
CA ARG A 399 3.10 -15.97 -17.36
C ARG A 399 2.52 -14.57 -17.49
N VAL A 400 3.34 -13.60 -17.89
CA VAL A 400 2.92 -12.21 -18.08
C VAL A 400 1.87 -12.13 -19.19
N THR A 401 2.12 -12.76 -20.35
CA THR A 401 1.14 -12.81 -21.46
C THR A 401 -0.17 -13.47 -21.02
N THR A 402 -0.09 -14.59 -20.30
CA THR A 402 -1.26 -15.33 -19.81
C THR A 402 -2.09 -14.48 -18.83
N ALA A 403 -1.43 -13.76 -17.91
CA ALA A 403 -2.07 -12.86 -16.97
C ALA A 403 -2.72 -11.65 -17.67
N LYS A 404 -2.00 -11.00 -18.60
CA LYS A 404 -2.50 -9.87 -19.40
C LYS A 404 -3.72 -10.28 -20.24
N ALA A 405 -3.75 -11.49 -20.79
CA ALA A 405 -4.92 -12.01 -21.49
C ALA A 405 -6.13 -12.16 -20.56
N ALA A 406 -5.94 -12.68 -19.34
CA ALA A 406 -7.02 -12.80 -18.35
C ALA A 406 -7.54 -11.43 -17.89
N ASP A 407 -6.63 -10.47 -17.66
CA ASP A 407 -6.98 -9.08 -17.32
C ASP A 407 -7.74 -8.39 -18.47
N THR A 408 -7.38 -8.69 -19.73
CA THR A 408 -8.09 -8.15 -20.90
C THR A 408 -9.49 -8.73 -21.02
N LEU A 409 -9.64 -10.05 -20.89
CA LEU A 409 -10.94 -10.73 -20.98
C LEU A 409 -11.94 -10.26 -19.92
N VAL A 410 -11.51 -10.12 -18.67
CA VAL A 410 -12.39 -9.67 -17.57
C VAL A 410 -12.81 -8.20 -17.73
N SER A 411 -12.08 -7.40 -18.51
CA SER A 411 -12.45 -6.01 -18.82
C SER A 411 -13.53 -5.87 -19.90
N MET A 412 -13.88 -6.97 -20.60
CA MET A 412 -14.89 -6.95 -21.66
C MET A 412 -16.31 -6.91 -21.09
N VAL A 413 -17.20 -6.19 -21.79
CA VAL A 413 -18.61 -6.09 -21.40
C VAL A 413 -19.24 -7.49 -21.32
N GLY A 414 -19.89 -7.76 -20.19
CA GLY A 414 -20.60 -9.03 -19.96
C GLY A 414 -19.74 -10.15 -19.36
N VAL A 415 -18.45 -9.94 -19.13
CA VAL A 415 -17.55 -10.90 -18.48
C VAL A 415 -17.35 -10.55 -17.01
N GLU A 416 -17.69 -11.45 -16.10
CA GLU A 416 -17.46 -11.29 -14.65
C GLU A 416 -16.23 -12.04 -14.16
N ALA A 417 -15.86 -13.15 -14.81
CA ALA A 417 -14.65 -13.88 -14.55
C ALA A 417 -14.02 -14.41 -15.84
N ALA A 418 -12.69 -14.44 -15.87
CA ALA A 418 -11.92 -14.94 -16.98
C ALA A 418 -10.83 -15.91 -16.50
N PHE A 419 -10.71 -17.03 -17.20
CA PHE A 419 -9.67 -18.03 -17.01
C PHE A 419 -8.85 -18.18 -18.29
N VAL A 420 -7.53 -18.31 -18.15
CA VAL A 420 -6.63 -18.52 -19.28
C VAL A 420 -5.73 -19.70 -18.99
N ILE A 421 -5.86 -20.76 -19.78
CA ILE A 421 -5.11 -22.02 -19.63
C ILE A 421 -4.00 -22.07 -20.68
N THR A 422 -2.75 -22.18 -20.27
CA THR A 422 -1.60 -22.22 -21.20
C THR A 422 -0.53 -23.22 -20.76
N LYS A 423 0.19 -23.79 -21.74
CA LYS A 423 1.44 -24.53 -21.48
C LYS A 423 2.52 -23.51 -21.07
N GLN A 424 3.05 -23.60 -19.85
CA GLN A 424 4.08 -22.70 -19.31
C GLN A 424 5.50 -23.31 -19.37
N ALA A 425 5.58 -24.64 -19.47
CA ALA A 425 6.78 -25.42 -19.74
C ALA A 425 6.36 -26.79 -20.29
N GLU A 426 7.32 -27.64 -20.67
CA GLU A 426 7.03 -28.93 -21.34
C GLU A 426 5.96 -29.78 -20.63
N GLU A 427 6.03 -29.84 -19.31
CA GLU A 427 5.12 -30.65 -18.47
C GLU A 427 4.31 -29.79 -17.48
N ILE A 428 4.19 -28.48 -17.72
CA ILE A 428 3.53 -27.55 -16.80
C ILE A 428 2.46 -26.78 -17.53
N ILE A 429 1.21 -26.93 -17.08
CA ILE A 429 0.09 -26.10 -17.51
C ILE A 429 -0.22 -25.12 -16.40
N GLY A 430 -0.34 -23.84 -16.75
CA GLY A 430 -0.79 -22.80 -15.85
C GLY A 430 -2.22 -22.39 -16.14
N ILE A 431 -2.93 -21.98 -15.10
CA ILE A 431 -4.19 -21.25 -15.21
C ILE A 431 -3.99 -19.89 -14.56
N SER A 432 -4.33 -18.81 -15.26
CA SER A 432 -4.50 -17.47 -14.68
C SER A 432 -5.98 -17.14 -14.60
N ALA A 433 -6.43 -16.70 -13.43
CA ALA A 433 -7.83 -16.37 -13.17
C ALA A 433 -7.99 -14.91 -12.74
N ARG A 434 -9.04 -14.26 -13.25
CA ARG A 434 -9.43 -12.88 -12.91
C ARG A 434 -10.93 -12.79 -12.70
N SER A 435 -11.35 -11.88 -11.82
CA SER A 435 -12.78 -11.60 -11.57
C SER A 435 -12.99 -10.12 -11.25
N MET A 436 -14.16 -9.60 -11.64
CA MET A 436 -14.63 -8.26 -11.31
C MET A 436 -15.06 -8.10 -9.83
N GLY A 437 -15.06 -9.18 -9.04
CA GLY A 437 -15.46 -9.16 -7.62
C GLY A 437 -16.75 -9.90 -7.29
N ASN A 438 -17.43 -10.47 -8.29
CA ASN A 438 -18.64 -11.27 -8.07
C ASN A 438 -18.35 -12.78 -7.97
N VAL A 439 -17.34 -13.25 -8.70
CA VAL A 439 -16.91 -14.66 -8.70
C VAL A 439 -15.64 -14.80 -7.86
N ASN A 440 -15.64 -15.73 -6.89
CA ASN A 440 -14.46 -16.01 -6.08
C ASN A 440 -13.50 -16.96 -6.83
N VAL A 441 -12.54 -16.40 -7.56
CA VAL A 441 -11.58 -17.20 -8.34
C VAL A 441 -10.53 -17.89 -7.48
N GLN A 442 -10.30 -17.43 -6.25
CA GLN A 442 -9.39 -18.08 -5.31
C GLN A 442 -9.85 -19.50 -5.00
N LYS A 443 -11.11 -19.70 -4.62
CA LYS A 443 -11.65 -21.03 -4.28
C LYS A 443 -11.52 -22.02 -5.44
N ILE A 444 -11.75 -21.57 -6.67
CA ILE A 444 -11.61 -22.41 -7.87
C ILE A 444 -10.16 -22.82 -8.06
N MET A 445 -9.22 -21.89 -7.91
CA MET A 445 -7.81 -22.20 -8.05
C MET A 445 -7.30 -23.09 -6.90
N GLU A 446 -7.76 -22.89 -5.66
CA GLU A 446 -7.44 -23.76 -4.50
C GLU A 446 -7.91 -25.19 -4.71
N ALA A 447 -9.11 -25.39 -5.28
CA ALA A 447 -9.61 -26.72 -5.65
C ALA A 447 -8.75 -27.41 -6.72
N LEU A 448 -7.96 -26.64 -7.47
CA LEU A 448 -6.98 -27.11 -8.45
C LEU A 448 -5.53 -26.99 -7.93
N GLU A 449 -5.33 -27.06 -6.62
CA GLU A 449 -4.02 -27.01 -5.93
C GLU A 449 -3.23 -25.71 -6.18
N GLY A 450 -3.93 -24.63 -6.52
CA GLY A 450 -3.39 -23.29 -6.65
C GLY A 450 -3.75 -22.38 -5.48
N GLY A 451 -3.89 -21.08 -5.76
CA GLY A 451 -4.29 -20.10 -4.76
C GLY A 451 -4.24 -18.67 -5.28
N GLY A 452 -4.45 -17.71 -4.39
CA GLY A 452 -4.43 -16.28 -4.71
C GLY A 452 -5.41 -15.51 -3.84
N HIS A 453 -6.06 -14.53 -4.43
CA HIS A 453 -7.07 -13.68 -3.80
C HIS A 453 -8.40 -13.78 -4.53
N PHE A 454 -9.46 -13.27 -3.90
CA PHE A 454 -10.83 -13.32 -4.40
C PHE A 454 -10.97 -12.97 -5.90
N THR A 455 -10.26 -11.94 -6.38
CA THR A 455 -10.35 -11.43 -7.76
C THR A 455 -9.17 -11.80 -8.67
N ASN A 456 -8.11 -12.41 -8.12
CA ASN A 456 -6.90 -12.75 -8.88
C ASN A 456 -6.23 -13.97 -8.25
N ALA A 457 -6.22 -15.07 -8.98
CA ALA A 457 -5.65 -16.33 -8.53
C ALA A 457 -4.98 -17.09 -9.70
N ALA A 458 -4.20 -18.10 -9.37
CA ALA A 458 -3.55 -18.95 -10.37
C ALA A 458 -3.29 -20.37 -9.83
N THR A 459 -3.12 -21.32 -10.73
CA THR A 459 -2.58 -22.66 -10.42
C THR A 459 -1.56 -23.11 -11.47
N LYS A 460 -0.75 -24.11 -11.10
CA LYS A 460 0.14 -24.83 -12.02
C LYS A 460 -0.03 -26.32 -11.81
N ILE A 461 -0.37 -27.02 -12.88
CA ILE A 461 -0.65 -28.45 -12.88
C ILE A 461 0.45 -29.14 -13.70
N LYS A 462 1.09 -30.14 -13.09
CA LYS A 462 2.20 -30.88 -13.70
C LYS A 462 1.72 -32.19 -14.34
N GLY A 463 2.30 -32.56 -15.48
CA GLY A 463 2.11 -33.87 -16.12
C GLY A 463 0.67 -34.14 -16.58
N GLN A 464 -0.07 -33.09 -16.94
CA GLN A 464 -1.42 -33.20 -17.51
C GLN A 464 -1.45 -32.53 -18.89
N SER A 465 -2.44 -32.88 -19.71
CA SER A 465 -2.70 -32.21 -21.00
C SER A 465 -3.60 -30.99 -20.84
N LEU A 466 -3.54 -30.05 -21.78
CA LEU A 466 -4.41 -28.85 -21.79
C LEU A 466 -5.88 -29.22 -21.71
N GLU A 467 -6.29 -30.23 -22.46
CA GLU A 467 -7.65 -30.73 -22.50
C GLU A 467 -8.11 -31.32 -21.15
N LYS A 468 -7.21 -32.00 -20.42
CA LYS A 468 -7.54 -32.53 -19.09
C LYS A 468 -7.67 -31.41 -18.06
N VAL A 469 -6.75 -30.44 -18.07
CA VAL A 469 -6.83 -29.27 -17.20
C VAL A 469 -8.07 -28.43 -17.49
N ARG A 470 -8.46 -28.28 -18.76
CA ARG A 470 -9.72 -27.66 -19.17
C ARG A 470 -10.92 -28.32 -18.52
N LYS A 471 -11.02 -29.65 -18.59
CA LYS A 471 -12.13 -30.40 -17.97
C LYS A 471 -12.15 -30.24 -16.45
N MET A 472 -10.98 -30.26 -15.80
CA MET A 472 -10.88 -30.02 -14.36
C MET A 472 -11.42 -28.64 -13.99
N LEU A 473 -11.02 -27.59 -14.72
CA LEU A 473 -11.52 -26.24 -14.49
C LEU A 473 -13.03 -26.14 -14.67
N PHE A 474 -13.57 -26.71 -15.75
CA PHE A 474 -14.99 -26.59 -16.08
C PHE A 474 -15.85 -27.27 -15.00
N ASN A 475 -15.41 -28.44 -14.51
CA ASN A 475 -16.08 -29.14 -13.42
C ASN A 475 -16.11 -28.30 -12.13
N GLU A 476 -15.04 -27.56 -11.79
CA GLU A 476 -15.04 -26.69 -10.61
C GLU A 476 -15.92 -25.45 -10.79
N VAL A 477 -16.00 -24.90 -12.01
CA VAL A 477 -16.91 -23.79 -12.32
C VAL A 477 -18.38 -24.24 -12.24
N GLU A 478 -18.73 -25.42 -12.75
CA GLU A 478 -20.09 -25.98 -12.67
C GLU A 478 -20.57 -26.18 -11.22
N LYS A 479 -19.69 -26.60 -10.32
CA LYS A 479 -20.04 -26.76 -8.89
C LYS A 479 -20.42 -25.44 -8.23
N LEU A 480 -19.87 -24.32 -8.70
CA LEU A 480 -20.11 -22.98 -8.17
C LEU A 480 -21.46 -22.40 -8.60
N GLU A 481 -21.94 -22.75 -9.80
CA GLU A 481 -23.29 -22.36 -10.26
C GLU A 481 -24.40 -23.14 -9.54
N LEU A 482 -24.07 -24.31 -8.97
CA LEU A 482 -25.00 -25.17 -8.25
C LEU A 482 -25.06 -24.90 -6.74
N SER A 483 -24.18 -24.02 -6.22
CA SER A 483 -24.06 -23.66 -4.80
C SER A 483 -24.58 -22.26 -4.55
#